data_AF-A0A498NWZ9-F1
#
_entry.id   AF-A0A498NWZ9-F1
#
_cell.length_a   1.000
_cell.length_b   1.000
_cell.length_c   1.000
_cell.angle_alpha   90.00
_cell.angle_beta   90.00
_cell.angle_gamma   90.00
#
_symmetry.space_group_name_H-M   'P 1'
#
loop_
_entity.id
_entity.type
_entity.pdbx_description
1 polymer ?
#
loop_
_entity_poly.entity_id
_entity_poly.type
_entity_poly.pdbx_seq_one_letter_code
_entity_poly.pdbx_strand_id
1 'polypeptide(L)'
;MPESAWKLVFYTMSWSYSTYLLFFTSYSFFQNPPSVFYDWKSGMSVPIDITIAYLIQGSFYGHSIYATIYMDAWRKDSLVMVVHHFITLALITFSYAFRYHNIGILVLFLHDINDIQLEFTKLNVYFKTRGGKEYLINDVLSNMGAISFSITW
;
A
#
# COMPACT_ATOMS: atom_id res chain seq x y z
N MET A 1 8.22 3.37 -15.93
CA MET A 1 8.02 1.91 -16.08
C MET A 1 8.78 1.11 -15.02
N PRO A 2 10.11 1.22 -14.83
CA PRO A 2 10.81 0.49 -13.75
C PRO A 2 10.29 0.84 -12.35
N GLU A 3 10.03 2.13 -12.11
CA GLU A 3 9.41 2.65 -10.89
C GLU A 3 8.09 1.95 -10.55
N SER A 4 7.13 1.92 -11.48
CA SER A 4 5.84 1.25 -11.29
C SER A 4 5.95 -0.27 -11.09
N ALA A 5 6.91 -0.91 -11.77
CA ALA A 5 7.15 -2.34 -11.58
C ALA A 5 7.68 -2.63 -10.15
N TRP A 6 8.59 -1.79 -9.67
CA TRP A 6 9.11 -1.88 -8.31
C TRP A 6 8.01 -1.67 -7.26
N LYS A 7 7.19 -0.61 -7.41
CA LYS A 7 6.08 -0.32 -6.52
C LYS A 7 5.05 -1.46 -6.50
N LEU A 8 4.69 -2.00 -7.67
CA LEU A 8 3.78 -3.15 -7.76
C LEU A 8 4.30 -4.37 -6.99
N VAL A 9 5.58 -4.72 -7.17
CA VAL A 9 6.20 -5.85 -6.47
C VAL A 9 6.21 -5.60 -4.96
N PHE A 10 6.60 -4.40 -4.53
CA PHE A 10 6.59 -4.04 -3.11
C PHE A 10 5.20 -4.16 -2.48
N TYR A 11 4.19 -3.49 -3.06
CA TYR A 11 2.83 -3.51 -2.51
C TYR A 11 2.24 -4.92 -2.53
N THR A 12 2.52 -5.73 -3.56
CA THR A 12 2.08 -7.13 -3.60
C THR A 12 2.69 -7.94 -2.46
N MET A 13 3.98 -7.77 -2.17
CA MET A 13 4.64 -8.46 -1.07
C MET A 13 4.12 -7.99 0.30
N SER A 14 3.95 -6.67 0.49
CA SER A 14 3.45 -6.11 1.75
C SER A 14 2.00 -6.54 2.03
N TRP A 15 1.15 -6.45 1.01
CA TRP A 15 -0.24 -6.91 1.10
C TRP A 15 -0.33 -8.41 1.37
N SER A 16 0.52 -9.23 0.74
CA SER A 16 0.59 -10.67 1.00
C SER A 16 1.00 -10.97 2.44
N TYR A 17 1.94 -10.20 3.00
CA TYR A 17 2.33 -10.32 4.41
C TYR A 17 1.19 -9.92 5.36
N SER A 18 0.49 -8.83 5.07
CA SER A 18 -0.70 -8.43 5.83
C SER A 18 -1.82 -9.46 5.74
N THR A 19 -2.00 -10.08 4.56
CA THR A 19 -2.94 -11.20 4.36
C THR A 19 -2.54 -12.41 5.22
N TYR A 20 -1.25 -12.75 5.23
CA TYR A 20 -0.73 -13.82 6.09
C TYR A 20 -1.08 -13.57 7.57
N LEU A 21 -0.83 -12.36 8.07
CA LEU A 21 -1.18 -11.99 9.45
C LEU A 21 -2.69 -12.11 9.71
N LEU A 22 -3.55 -11.59 8.82
CA LEU A 22 -4.99 -11.52 9.07
C LEU A 22 -5.75 -12.84 8.89
N PHE A 23 -5.23 -13.77 8.08
CA PHE A 23 -5.97 -15.00 7.72
C PHE A 23 -5.27 -16.29 8.13
N PHE A 24 -3.96 -16.27 8.39
CA PHE A 24 -3.17 -17.47 8.65
C PHE A 24 -2.48 -17.45 10.02
N THR A 25 -2.77 -16.46 10.86
CA THR A 25 -2.33 -16.41 12.26
C THR A 25 -3.53 -16.30 13.21
N SER A 26 -3.27 -16.14 14.51
CA SER A 26 -4.31 -16.06 15.54
C SER A 26 -5.09 -14.73 15.57
N TYR A 27 -4.75 -13.74 14.75
CA TYR A 27 -5.44 -12.46 14.73
C TYR A 27 -6.83 -12.58 14.08
N SER A 28 -7.89 -12.25 14.83
CA SER A 28 -9.27 -12.30 14.36
C SER A 28 -9.81 -10.94 13.87
N PHE A 29 -8.93 -9.97 13.63
CA PHE A 29 -9.31 -8.58 13.38
C PHE A 29 -10.17 -8.40 12.14
N PHE A 30 -9.95 -9.22 11.11
CA PHE A 30 -10.71 -9.15 9.87
C PHE A 30 -12.12 -9.75 10.03
N GLN A 31 -12.22 -10.90 10.71
CA GLN A 31 -13.48 -11.63 10.90
C GLN A 31 -14.35 -11.04 12.02
N ASN A 32 -13.72 -10.40 13.02
CA ASN A 32 -14.37 -9.70 14.11
C ASN A 32 -13.75 -8.30 14.29
N PRO A 33 -14.11 -7.30 13.46
CA PRO A 33 -13.50 -5.97 13.47
C PRO A 33 -13.48 -5.26 14.83
N PRO A 34 -14.51 -5.36 15.70
CA PRO A 34 -14.45 -4.80 17.06
C PRO A 34 -13.28 -5.32 17.90
N SER A 35 -12.76 -6.53 17.62
CA SER A 35 -11.67 -7.13 18.39
C SER A 35 -10.35 -6.36 18.32
N VAL A 36 -10.19 -5.44 17.36
CA VAL A 36 -8.99 -4.58 17.27
C VAL A 36 -8.81 -3.70 18.52
N PHE A 37 -9.89 -3.41 19.24
CA PHE A 37 -9.88 -2.59 20.46
C PHE A 37 -9.93 -3.41 21.76
N TYR A 38 -10.08 -4.73 21.67
CA TYR A 38 -10.15 -5.57 22.86
C TYR A 38 -8.80 -5.54 23.58
N ASP A 39 -8.84 -5.39 24.90
CA ASP A 39 -7.67 -5.33 25.78
C ASP A 39 -6.64 -4.26 25.44
N TRP A 40 -7.02 -3.23 24.67
CA TRP A 40 -6.14 -2.12 24.34
C TRP A 40 -5.67 -1.39 25.59
N LYS A 41 -4.35 -1.20 25.71
CA LYS A 41 -3.70 -0.47 26.81
C LYS A 41 -2.51 0.31 26.26
N SER A 42 -2.33 1.56 26.68
CA SER A 42 -1.24 2.43 26.23
C SER A 42 0.17 1.82 26.38
N GLY A 43 0.38 0.95 27.38
CA GLY A 43 1.66 0.28 27.65
C GLY A 43 1.83 -1.10 27.04
N MET A 44 0.88 -1.62 26.24
CA MET A 44 1.02 -2.96 25.66
C MET A 44 2.19 -3.04 24.67
N SER A 45 2.89 -4.18 24.64
CA SER A 45 3.89 -4.44 23.61
C SER A 45 3.23 -4.64 22.25
N VAL A 46 3.92 -4.22 21.19
CA VAL A 46 3.51 -4.53 19.82
C VAL A 46 4.13 -5.87 19.45
N PRO A 47 3.34 -6.84 18.95
CA PRO A 47 3.88 -8.09 18.43
C PRO A 47 4.97 -7.86 17.37
N ILE A 48 5.99 -8.72 17.35
CA ILE A 48 7.18 -8.54 16.49
C ILE A 48 6.84 -8.65 14.99
N ASP A 49 5.94 -9.56 14.65
CA ASP A 49 5.39 -9.77 13.32
C ASP A 49 4.67 -8.52 12.79
N ILE A 50 3.86 -7.87 13.63
CA ILE A 50 3.21 -6.59 13.31
C ILE A 50 4.24 -5.45 13.22
N THR A 51 5.23 -5.45 14.12
CA THR A 51 6.32 -4.47 14.07
C THR A 51 7.09 -4.55 12.75
N ILE A 52 7.34 -5.75 12.24
CA ILE A 52 7.97 -5.96 10.93
C ILE A 52 7.11 -5.36 9.80
N ALA A 53 5.79 -5.58 9.80
CA ALA A 53 4.90 -4.97 8.80
C ALA A 53 5.01 -3.45 8.80
N TYR A 54 5.00 -2.85 10.00
CA TYR A 54 5.09 -1.40 10.18
C TYR A 54 6.43 -0.84 9.73
N LEU A 55 7.54 -1.52 10.07
CA LEU A 55 8.87 -1.10 9.67
C LEU A 55 9.06 -1.19 8.15
N ILE A 56 8.58 -2.26 7.52
CA ILE A 56 8.65 -2.44 6.06
C ILE A 56 7.86 -1.33 5.36
N GLN A 57 6.59 -1.15 5.73
CA GLN A 57 5.73 -0.15 5.11
C GLN A 57 6.23 1.29 5.36
N GLY A 58 6.56 1.61 6.62
CA GLY A 58 7.08 2.92 7.00
C GLY A 58 8.39 3.25 6.28
N SER A 59 9.31 2.30 6.17
CA SER A 59 10.56 2.47 5.43
C SER A 59 10.31 2.74 3.95
N PHE A 60 9.34 2.05 3.35
CA PHE A 60 8.99 2.26 1.95
C PHE A 60 8.34 3.62 1.69
N TYR A 61 7.45 4.11 2.56
CA TYR A 61 6.91 5.47 2.41
C TYR A 61 7.98 6.53 2.62
N GLY A 62 8.89 6.35 3.59
CA GLY A 62 10.05 7.22 3.76
C GLY A 62 10.94 7.25 2.51
N HIS A 63 11.24 6.07 1.96
CA HIS A 63 11.96 5.95 0.68
C HIS A 63 11.19 6.60 -0.47
N SER A 64 9.88 6.45 -0.53
CA SER A 64 9.05 7.01 -1.60
C SER A 64 9.02 8.53 -1.58
N ILE A 65 9.08 9.17 -0.40
CA ILE A 65 9.27 10.63 -0.27
C ILE A 65 10.63 11.03 -0.85
N TYR A 66 11.69 10.35 -0.43
CA TYR A 66 13.05 10.61 -0.94
C TYR A 66 13.12 10.43 -2.46
N ALA A 67 12.58 9.33 -2.99
CA ALA A 67 12.53 9.06 -4.42
C ALA A 67 11.76 10.14 -5.17
N THR A 68 10.59 10.56 -4.67
CA THR A 68 9.78 11.60 -5.34
C THR A 68 10.51 12.94 -5.41
N ILE A 69 11.27 13.30 -4.36
CA ILE A 69 11.95 14.59 -4.30
C ILE A 69 13.22 14.59 -5.17
N TYR A 70 14.01 13.50 -5.15
CA TYR A 70 15.37 13.49 -5.68
C TYR A 70 15.62 12.59 -6.89
N MET A 71 14.77 11.58 -7.11
CA MET A 71 14.97 10.56 -8.15
C MET A 71 13.93 10.62 -9.26
N ASP A 72 12.67 10.86 -8.91
CA ASP A 72 11.55 10.81 -9.84
C ASP A 72 11.39 12.13 -10.61
N ALA A 73 10.92 12.03 -11.85
CA ALA A 73 10.54 13.19 -12.63
C ALA A 73 9.26 13.81 -12.06
N TRP A 74 9.32 15.11 -11.74
CA TRP A 74 8.18 15.85 -11.20
C TRP A 74 7.05 15.96 -12.22
N ARG A 75 5.84 15.67 -11.74
CA ARG A 75 4.57 15.74 -12.44
C ARG A 75 3.61 16.62 -11.65
N LYS A 76 2.48 16.98 -12.24
CA LYS A 76 1.50 17.91 -11.62
C LYS A 76 0.93 17.37 -10.29
N ASP A 77 0.92 16.05 -10.12
CA ASP A 77 0.46 15.31 -8.95
C ASP A 77 1.56 15.01 -7.93
N SER A 78 2.85 15.29 -8.22
CA SER A 78 3.98 14.94 -7.34
C SER A 78 3.86 15.55 -5.94
N LEU A 79 3.41 16.80 -5.83
CA LEU A 79 3.23 17.45 -4.52
C LEU A 79 2.17 16.72 -3.68
N VAL A 80 1.04 16.37 -4.31
CA VAL A 80 -0.05 15.65 -3.64
C VAL A 80 0.45 14.28 -3.15
N MET A 81 1.25 13.57 -3.95
CA MET A 81 1.85 12.30 -3.55
C MET A 81 2.84 12.43 -2.38
N VAL A 82 3.67 13.48 -2.35
CA VAL A 82 4.58 13.73 -1.22
C VAL A 82 3.79 14.00 0.06
N VAL A 83 2.77 14.84 0.00
CA VAL A 83 1.89 15.13 1.14
C VAL A 83 1.18 13.86 1.60
N HIS A 84 0.68 13.05 0.66
CA HIS A 84 0.07 11.77 0.96
C HIS A 84 1.02 10.84 1.73
N HIS A 85 2.26 10.65 1.24
CA HIS A 85 3.24 9.81 1.94
C HIS A 85 3.62 10.35 3.32
N PHE A 86 3.65 11.67 3.50
CA PHE A 86 3.88 12.27 4.81
C PHE A 86 2.74 11.95 5.79
N ILE A 87 1.50 12.05 5.33
CA ILE A 87 0.31 11.71 6.12
C ILE A 87 0.30 10.21 6.46
N THR A 88 0.56 9.32 5.49
CA THR A 88 0.58 7.87 5.77
C THR A 88 1.69 7.50 6.75
N LEU A 89 2.88 8.09 6.63
CA LEU A 89 3.97 7.89 7.58
C LEU A 89 3.61 8.39 8.99
N ALA A 90 2.92 9.53 9.10
CA ALA A 90 2.41 10.03 10.37
C ALA A 90 1.36 9.08 10.98
N LEU A 91 0.43 8.56 10.16
CA LEU A 91 -0.57 7.58 10.60
C LEU A 91 0.06 6.29 11.11
N ILE A 92 1.05 5.73 10.40
CA ILE A 92 1.81 4.54 10.84
C ILE A 92 2.53 4.84 12.16
N THR A 93 3.21 5.98 12.26
CA THR A 93 3.97 6.38 13.45
C THR A 93 3.06 6.54 14.67
N PHE A 94 1.95 7.27 14.54
CA PHE A 94 1.00 7.45 15.64
C PHE A 94 0.28 6.15 15.99
N SER A 95 -0.08 5.34 15.00
CA SER A 95 -0.66 4.01 15.24
C SER A 95 0.28 3.14 16.07
N TYR A 96 1.58 3.16 15.77
CA TYR A 96 2.59 2.43 16.54
C TYR A 96 2.80 3.02 17.95
N ALA A 97 2.91 4.34 18.06
CA ALA A 97 3.16 5.06 19.31
C ALA A 97 2.01 4.89 20.33
N PHE A 98 0.76 4.98 19.87
CA PHE A 98 -0.44 4.83 20.72
C PHE A 98 -0.96 3.40 20.78
N ARG A 99 -0.20 2.41 20.28
CA ARG A 99 -0.56 0.99 20.31
C ARG A 99 -1.86 0.63 19.58
N TYR A 100 -2.25 1.40 18.56
CA TYR A 100 -3.34 1.08 17.65
C TYR A 100 -2.90 0.17 16.49
N HIS A 101 -2.02 -0.78 16.78
CA HIS A 101 -1.37 -1.62 15.78
C HIS A 101 -2.31 -2.67 15.17
N ASN A 102 -3.30 -3.15 15.95
CA ASN A 102 -4.32 -4.09 15.47
C ASN A 102 -5.20 -3.47 14.37
N ILE A 103 -5.74 -2.28 14.61
CA ILE A 103 -6.52 -1.56 13.58
C ILE A 103 -5.62 -1.10 12.44
N GLY A 104 -4.38 -0.71 12.72
CA GLY A 104 -3.50 -0.24 11.65
C GLY A 104 -3.07 -1.35 10.68
N ILE A 105 -2.92 -2.61 11.10
CA ILE A 105 -2.75 -3.73 10.14
C ILE A 105 -3.97 -3.89 9.23
N LEU A 106 -5.19 -3.73 9.77
CA LEU A 106 -6.41 -3.78 8.96
C LEU A 106 -6.43 -2.65 7.93
N VAL A 107 -6.05 -1.44 8.34
CA VAL A 107 -5.94 -0.27 7.45
C VAL A 107 -4.89 -0.52 6.36
N LEU A 108 -3.70 -1.01 6.72
CA LEU A 108 -2.64 -1.34 5.75
C LEU A 108 -3.13 -2.36 4.71
N PHE A 109 -3.76 -3.45 5.15
CA PHE A 109 -4.31 -4.47 4.26
C PHE A 109 -5.36 -3.91 3.27
N LEU A 110 -6.26 -3.06 3.77
CA LEU A 110 -7.32 -2.47 2.94
C LEU A 110 -6.82 -1.38 1.99
N HIS A 111 -5.75 -0.66 2.36
CA HIS A 111 -5.18 0.38 1.51
C HIS A 111 -4.26 -0.18 0.42
N ASP A 112 -3.36 -1.11 0.77
CA ASP A 112 -2.33 -1.60 -0.15
C ASP A 112 -2.91 -2.27 -1.41
N ILE A 113 -4.10 -2.86 -1.34
CA ILE A 113 -4.75 -3.47 -2.52
C ILE A 113 -5.03 -2.45 -3.63
N ASN A 114 -5.37 -1.22 -3.26
CA ASN A 114 -5.62 -0.14 -4.22
C ASN A 114 -4.33 0.29 -4.92
N ASP A 115 -3.21 0.31 -4.20
CA ASP A 115 -1.91 0.64 -4.77
C ASP A 115 -1.38 -0.45 -5.72
N ILE A 116 -1.62 -1.73 -5.41
CA ILE A 116 -1.37 -2.84 -6.33
C ILE A 116 -2.13 -2.63 -7.63
N GLN A 117 -3.43 -2.33 -7.53
CA GLN A 117 -4.28 -2.16 -8.70
C GLN A 117 -3.86 -0.95 -9.55
N LEU A 118 -3.50 0.16 -8.90
CA LEU A 118 -3.03 1.37 -9.55
C LEU A 118 -1.70 1.15 -10.29
N GLU A 119 -0.71 0.53 -9.66
CA GLU A 119 0.58 0.28 -10.31
C GLU A 119 0.48 -0.79 -11.40
N PHE A 120 -0.37 -1.81 -11.22
CA PHE A 120 -0.70 -2.77 -12.28
C PHE A 120 -1.34 -2.08 -13.50
N THR A 121 -2.26 -1.15 -13.27
CA THR A 121 -2.91 -0.38 -14.34
C THR A 121 -1.89 0.48 -15.08
N LYS A 122 -1.03 1.22 -14.37
CA LYS A 122 0.04 2.03 -14.97
C LYS A 122 0.98 1.19 -15.84
N LEU A 123 1.38 0.00 -15.39
CA LEU A 123 2.20 -0.90 -16.20
C LEU A 123 1.49 -1.33 -17.49
N ASN A 124 0.20 -1.65 -17.42
CA ASN A 124 -0.56 -1.99 -18.62
C ASN A 124 -0.69 -0.80 -19.59
N VAL A 125 -0.83 0.43 -19.08
CA VAL A 125 -0.78 1.64 -19.92
C VAL A 125 0.60 1.79 -20.59
N TYR A 126 1.70 1.55 -19.87
CA TYR A 126 3.03 1.58 -20.48
C TYR A 126 3.24 0.48 -21.53
N PHE A 127 2.62 -0.69 -21.35
CA PHE A 127 2.72 -1.80 -22.30
C PHE A 127 1.71 -1.75 -23.45
N LYS A 128 0.68 -0.89 -23.36
CA LYS A 128 -0.34 -0.71 -24.39
C LYS A 128 0.29 -0.45 -25.75
N THR A 129 1.27 0.44 -25.81
CA THR A 129 1.97 0.81 -27.04
C THR A 129 3.45 0.47 -26.90
N ARG A 130 3.91 -0.58 -27.58
CA ARG A 130 5.32 -1.00 -27.58
C ARG A 130 5.78 -1.35 -28.99
N GLY A 131 6.92 -0.81 -29.40
CA GLY A 131 7.47 -1.02 -30.74
C GLY A 131 6.56 -0.55 -31.88
N GLY A 132 5.80 0.53 -31.67
CA GLY A 132 4.87 1.09 -32.65
C GLY A 132 3.60 0.28 -32.90
N LYS A 133 3.37 -0.80 -32.13
CA LYS A 133 2.14 -1.60 -32.17
C LYS A 133 1.35 -1.43 -30.89
N GLU A 134 0.02 -1.36 -31.02
CA GLU A 134 -0.89 -1.40 -29.89
C GLU A 134 -1.29 -2.83 -29.56
N TYR A 135 -1.37 -3.14 -28.27
CA TYR A 135 -1.73 -4.47 -27.76
C TYR A 135 -3.10 -4.39 -27.06
N LEU A 136 -4.10 -5.00 -27.68
CA LEU A 136 -5.49 -4.96 -27.21
C LEU A 136 -5.67 -5.47 -25.78
N ILE A 137 -4.92 -6.51 -25.39
CA ILE A 137 -5.01 -7.07 -24.03
C ILE A 137 -4.62 -6.02 -22.99
N ASN A 138 -3.52 -5.29 -23.21
CA ASN A 138 -3.06 -4.25 -22.29
C ASN A 138 -4.02 -3.06 -22.26
N ASP A 139 -4.65 -2.72 -23.39
CA ASP A 139 -5.69 -1.70 -23.46
C ASP A 139 -6.90 -2.08 -22.61
N VAL A 140 -7.45 -3.29 -22.81
CA VAL A 140 -8.58 -3.81 -22.03
C VAL A 140 -8.24 -3.87 -20.53
N LEU A 141 -7.08 -4.43 -20.17
CA LEU A 141 -6.64 -4.51 -18.78
C LEU A 141 -6.48 -3.13 -18.14
N SER A 142 -5.95 -2.15 -18.87
CA SER A 142 -5.80 -0.79 -18.36
C SER A 142 -7.15 -0.10 -18.12
N ASN A 143 -8.12 -0.29 -19.03
CA ASN A 143 -9.47 0.26 -18.90
C ASN A 143 -10.23 -0.39 -17.73
N MET A 144 -10.16 -1.72 -17.61
CA MET A 144 -10.76 -2.45 -16.49
C MET A 144 -10.14 -2.02 -15.15
N GLY A 145 -8.80 -1.90 -15.11
CA GLY A 145 -8.08 -1.47 -13.91
C GLY A 145 -8.44 -0.06 -13.48
N ALA A 146 -8.60 0.86 -14.43
CA ALA A 146 -9.05 2.22 -14.18
C ALA A 146 -10.48 2.28 -13.63
N ILE A 147 -11.42 1.54 -14.25
CA ILE A 147 -12.82 1.46 -13.77
C ILE A 147 -12.88 0.89 -12.36
N SER A 148 -12.21 -0.25 -12.14
CA SER A 148 -12.15 -0.87 -10.81
C SER A 148 -11.59 0.13 -9.79
N PHE A 149 -10.58 0.92 -10.16
CA PHE A 149 -9.90 1.83 -9.22
C PHE A 149 -10.81 2.99 -8.85
N SER A 150 -11.58 3.51 -9.82
CA SER A 150 -12.60 4.54 -9.54
C SER A 150 -13.76 4.06 -8.67
N ILE A 151 -13.97 2.75 -8.52
CA ILE A 151 -15.03 2.17 -7.67
C ILE A 151 -14.50 1.87 -6.27
N THR A 152 -13.26 1.38 -6.16
CA THR A 152 -12.69 0.90 -4.90
C THR A 152 -11.95 1.97 -4.10
N TRP A 153 -11.72 3.15 -4.68
CA TRP A 153 -11.01 4.28 -4.08
C TRP A 153 -11.95 5.37 -3.53
#